data_AF-A0AAD7FP46-F1
#
_entry.id   AF-A0AAD7FP46-F1
#
_cell.length_a   1.000
_cell.length_b   1.000
_cell.length_c   1.000
_cell.angle_alpha   90.00
_cell.angle_beta   90.00
_cell.angle_gamma   90.00
#
_symmetry.space_group_name_H-M   'P 1'
#
loop_
_entity.id
_entity.type
_entity.pdbx_description
1 polymer ?
#
loop_
_entity_poly.entity_id
_entity_poly.type
_entity_poly.pdbx_seq_one_letter_code
_entity_poly.pdbx_strand_id
1 'polypeptide(L)'
;MGLSLVLSTLLASSVVLGHPHVFPRATPQVYDACTKSNDIALTFDDGPYIYLRTIVDKFTAAGAKATFFFNGNNWDCIYNPDRMSDIQYAYNAGHMIGSHTWSHADLTELSTAQIQDGMYRMEEAFSRILGIKPAFMRPPFGDYNSNVQSIAAARGQSLALWDWDTGDADGNTTAQSEALYQDVINAKVKTALILEHETEESTANTLVPYAINLFQSKGYNLVTMAECLGVAPYQAIGVAQQQSSSWTCDGTPDPGDACGGSIACETGTPTFISTTGTTPSSTSKSASSTISNPPPTGTPNQYIHPSANAGKCLTAASNTDGAVVEIEDCVSGGSTSQSWTVSGQAIQIFGDKCLDVTGGATADGTKMQIWTCNVPNSDQQWIFPGNTIQWNNHPSCLDLTGGSVTDGNVVQIWSCTGGPNQQWTRTTGPGSGGGSTGNTIRPGSGSSTCLAAPTNANGAAVVVEPCDGSASQSWTHNGATLLVYGDMCLDVTGGSTTNGVKMQIWACTPGQGDTAQHYTITSDNRIQWTNENECLDLTDGSLASGNQVQMWACAAGNTNQVWNFV
;
A
#
# COMPACT_ATOMS: atom_id res chain seq x y z
N MET A 1 -60.54 35.20 -62.96
CA MET A 1 -60.77 34.23 -61.87
C MET A 1 -59.75 33.12 -62.10
N GLY A 2 -58.62 32.99 -61.43
CA GLY A 2 -58.26 33.27 -60.05
C GLY A 2 -57.76 31.94 -59.48
N LEU A 3 -56.44 31.73 -59.37
CA LEU A 3 -55.78 30.95 -58.32
C LEU A 3 -54.26 30.98 -58.54
N SER A 4 -53.54 31.61 -57.60
CA SER A 4 -52.08 31.56 -57.52
C SER A 4 -51.70 30.33 -56.69
N LEU A 5 -50.99 29.37 -57.27
CA LEU A 5 -50.45 28.21 -56.56
C LEU A 5 -48.93 28.41 -56.41
N VAL A 6 -48.48 28.60 -55.17
CA VAL A 6 -47.05 28.70 -54.82
C VAL A 6 -46.51 27.29 -54.67
N LEU A 7 -45.60 26.88 -55.56
CA LEU A 7 -44.89 25.60 -55.49
C LEU A 7 -43.49 25.84 -54.92
N SER A 8 -43.24 25.33 -53.72
CA SER A 8 -41.96 25.44 -53.02
C SER A 8 -41.04 24.29 -53.45
N THR A 9 -39.95 24.60 -54.15
CA THR A 9 -38.90 23.63 -54.54
C THR A 9 -37.86 23.50 -53.43
N LEU A 10 -37.73 22.32 -52.82
CA LEU A 10 -36.59 21.96 -51.96
C LEU A 10 -35.38 21.58 -52.83
N LEU A 11 -34.25 22.26 -52.59
CA LEU A 11 -32.92 21.86 -53.06
C LEU A 11 -32.32 20.86 -52.06
N ALA A 12 -32.00 19.66 -52.54
CA ALA A 12 -31.21 18.68 -51.77
C ALA A 12 -29.72 18.94 -52.00
N SER A 13 -28.99 19.31 -50.94
CA SER A 13 -27.54 19.40 -50.95
C SER A 13 -26.93 18.06 -50.56
N SER A 14 -26.15 17.48 -51.47
CA SER A 14 -25.36 16.26 -51.24
C SER A 14 -24.18 16.57 -50.32
N VAL A 15 -24.12 15.93 -49.15
CA VAL A 15 -22.97 16.01 -48.25
C VAL A 15 -21.92 14.98 -48.71
N VAL A 16 -20.73 15.46 -49.09
CA VAL A 16 -19.56 14.62 -49.32
C VAL A 16 -18.99 14.24 -47.95
N LEU A 17 -19.11 12.97 -47.57
CA LEU A 17 -18.48 12.43 -46.36
C LEU A 17 -16.96 12.36 -46.59
N GLY A 18 -16.20 13.18 -45.86
CA GLY A 18 -14.75 13.08 -45.79
C GLY A 18 -14.33 11.74 -45.18
N HIS A 19 -13.31 11.12 -45.77
CA HIS A 19 -12.68 9.93 -45.21
C HIS A 19 -12.03 10.31 -43.86
N PRO A 20 -12.12 9.46 -42.83
CA PRO A 20 -11.44 9.72 -41.57
C PRO A 20 -9.93 9.79 -41.82
N HIS A 21 -9.31 10.91 -41.44
CA HIS A 21 -7.87 11.03 -41.37
C HIS A 21 -7.36 10.03 -40.32
N VAL A 22 -6.74 8.95 -40.79
CA VAL A 22 -5.93 8.07 -39.93
C VAL A 22 -4.69 8.87 -39.55
N PHE A 23 -4.69 9.44 -38.34
CA PHE A 23 -3.44 9.94 -37.75
C PHE A 23 -2.48 8.74 -37.64
N PRO A 24 -1.22 8.86 -38.11
CA PRO A 24 -0.24 7.80 -37.90
C PRO A 24 -0.11 7.58 -36.39
N ARG A 25 -0.42 6.36 -35.94
CA ARG A 25 -0.24 5.93 -34.56
C ARG A 25 1.25 6.11 -34.25
N ALA A 26 1.61 6.99 -33.32
CA ALA A 26 3.00 7.20 -32.94
C ALA A 26 3.62 5.84 -32.57
N THR A 27 4.78 5.53 -33.15
CA THR A 27 5.58 4.38 -32.74
C THR A 27 5.91 4.52 -31.25
N PRO A 28 5.79 3.44 -30.45
CA PRO A 28 6.19 3.50 -29.05
C PRO A 28 7.65 3.93 -28.96
N GLN A 29 7.97 4.73 -27.95
CA GLN A 29 9.36 5.06 -27.69
C GLN A 29 10.05 3.82 -27.13
N VAL A 30 11.22 3.51 -27.69
CA VAL A 30 12.16 2.55 -27.10
C VAL A 30 13.22 3.39 -26.40
N TYR A 31 13.42 3.14 -25.11
CA TYR A 31 14.46 3.81 -24.32
C TYR A 31 15.52 2.79 -23.97
N ASP A 32 16.71 2.99 -24.53
CA ASP A 32 17.90 2.18 -24.29
C ASP A 32 19.00 2.96 -23.54
N ALA A 33 18.86 4.27 -23.36
CA ALA A 33 19.81 5.08 -22.61
C ALA A 33 19.14 6.20 -21.81
N CYS A 34 19.75 6.55 -20.67
CA CYS A 34 19.39 7.75 -19.91
C CYS A 34 19.76 9.04 -20.67
N THR A 35 19.05 10.15 -20.41
CA THR A 35 19.24 11.40 -21.16
C THR A 35 19.72 12.57 -20.30
N LYS A 36 19.44 12.57 -19.00
CA LYS A 36 19.87 13.60 -18.07
C LYS A 36 21.30 13.36 -17.63
N SER A 37 22.19 14.29 -17.96
CA SER A 37 23.61 14.21 -17.63
C SER A 37 23.81 14.01 -16.12
N ASN A 38 24.80 13.17 -15.81
CA ASN A 38 25.23 12.77 -14.47
C ASN A 38 24.29 11.79 -13.74
N ASP A 39 23.21 11.35 -14.37
CA ASP A 39 22.31 10.35 -13.82
C ASP A 39 22.66 8.94 -14.32
N ILE A 40 22.68 7.98 -13.39
CA ILE A 40 22.76 6.55 -13.65
C ILE A 40 21.51 5.89 -13.07
N ALA A 41 20.84 5.07 -13.87
CA ALA A 41 19.71 4.26 -13.44
C ALA A 41 20.13 2.79 -13.38
N LEU A 42 20.14 2.23 -12.18
CA LEU A 42 20.26 0.79 -11.96
C LEU A 42 18.86 0.18 -12.05
N THR A 43 18.71 -0.84 -12.90
CA THR A 43 17.43 -1.47 -13.22
C THR A 43 17.49 -2.97 -13.03
N PHE A 44 16.45 -3.55 -12.43
CA PHE A 44 16.43 -4.94 -12.00
C PHE A 44 15.27 -5.71 -12.62
N ASP A 45 15.55 -6.83 -13.27
CA ASP A 45 14.55 -7.70 -13.90
C ASP A 45 14.17 -8.90 -13.02
N ASP A 46 13.18 -9.65 -13.48
CA ASP A 46 12.71 -10.97 -13.01
C ASP A 46 12.08 -11.07 -11.62
N GLY A 47 12.04 -9.97 -10.88
CA GLY A 47 11.31 -9.87 -9.62
C GLY A 47 9.79 -9.97 -9.74
N PRO A 48 9.02 -9.92 -8.64
CA PRO A 48 9.49 -9.78 -7.27
C PRO A 48 10.04 -11.10 -6.73
N TYR A 49 11.20 -11.08 -6.09
CA TYR A 49 11.76 -12.24 -5.39
C TYR A 49 12.32 -11.87 -4.02
N ILE A 50 12.78 -12.86 -3.26
CA ILE A 50 13.11 -12.74 -1.82
C ILE A 50 14.18 -11.68 -1.52
N TYR A 51 14.96 -11.24 -2.51
CA TYR A 51 16.03 -10.26 -2.34
C TYR A 51 15.59 -8.80 -2.54
N LEU A 52 14.38 -8.53 -3.05
CA LEU A 52 13.88 -7.19 -3.35
C LEU A 52 14.07 -6.23 -2.16
N ARG A 53 13.66 -6.65 -0.96
CA ARG A 53 13.74 -5.81 0.24
C ARG A 53 15.18 -5.46 0.63
N THR A 54 16.08 -6.43 0.52
CA THR A 54 17.52 -6.22 0.76
C THR A 54 18.12 -5.22 -0.21
N ILE A 55 17.74 -5.25 -1.49
CA ILE A 55 18.18 -4.28 -2.49
C ILE A 55 17.64 -2.89 -2.15
N VAL A 56 16.33 -2.77 -1.88
CA VAL A 56 15.67 -1.50 -1.51
C VAL A 56 16.33 -0.87 -0.27
N ASP A 57 16.66 -1.66 0.75
CA ASP A 57 17.32 -1.17 1.97
C ASP A 57 18.69 -0.55 1.67
N LYS A 58 19.48 -1.16 0.77
CA LYS A 58 20.80 -0.66 0.37
C LYS A 58 20.70 0.67 -0.37
N PHE A 59 19.76 0.80 -1.31
CA PHE A 59 19.51 2.06 -1.99
C PHE A 59 18.98 3.15 -1.04
N THR A 60 18.06 2.78 -0.15
CA THR A 60 17.50 3.70 0.86
C THR A 60 18.60 4.23 1.78
N ALA A 61 19.48 3.35 2.28
CA ALA A 61 20.61 3.74 3.13
C ALA A 61 21.60 4.67 2.39
N ALA A 62 21.71 4.54 1.07
CA ALA A 62 22.57 5.37 0.23
C ALA A 62 21.91 6.66 -0.27
N GLY A 63 20.65 6.92 0.08
CA GLY A 63 19.88 8.06 -0.44
C GLY A 63 19.66 8.00 -1.95
N ALA A 64 19.65 6.80 -2.53
CA ALA A 64 19.57 6.54 -3.96
C ALA A 64 18.24 5.87 -4.34
N LYS A 65 17.93 5.83 -5.64
CA LYS A 65 16.76 5.14 -6.20
C LYS A 65 17.17 4.16 -7.31
N ALA A 66 16.25 3.25 -7.61
CA ALA A 66 16.39 2.18 -8.59
C ALA A 66 15.04 1.91 -9.29
N THR A 67 15.08 1.14 -10.38
CA THR A 67 13.88 0.71 -11.11
C THR A 67 13.78 -0.81 -11.10
N PHE A 68 12.60 -1.36 -10.84
CA PHE A 68 12.37 -2.79 -10.84
C PHE A 68 11.33 -3.16 -11.89
N PHE A 69 11.64 -4.07 -12.80
CA PHE A 69 10.72 -4.62 -13.78
C PHE A 69 10.24 -5.99 -13.31
N PHE A 70 8.98 -6.06 -12.88
CA PHE A 70 8.44 -7.26 -12.26
C PHE A 70 7.61 -8.11 -13.21
N ASN A 71 7.73 -9.42 -13.02
CA ASN A 71 6.82 -10.44 -13.51
C ASN A 71 5.64 -10.69 -12.57
N GLY A 72 4.62 -11.39 -13.09
CA GLY A 72 3.44 -11.80 -12.34
C GLY A 72 3.56 -13.21 -11.74
N ASN A 73 4.04 -14.17 -12.53
CA ASN A 73 4.24 -15.56 -12.13
C ASN A 73 5.51 -16.11 -12.80
N ASN A 74 6.66 -15.88 -12.15
CA ASN A 74 7.97 -16.31 -12.65
C ASN A 74 8.74 -17.06 -11.56
N TRP A 75 9.45 -16.33 -10.69
CA TRP A 75 10.18 -16.91 -9.54
C TRP A 75 9.29 -17.17 -8.32
N ASP A 76 8.27 -16.34 -8.14
CA ASP A 76 7.20 -16.52 -7.17
C ASP A 76 5.92 -15.88 -7.73
N CYS A 77 4.77 -16.20 -7.15
CA CYS A 77 3.52 -15.55 -7.49
C CYS A 77 3.51 -14.13 -6.93
N ILE A 78 3.22 -13.14 -7.77
CA ILE A 78 3.15 -11.74 -7.36
C ILE A 78 2.10 -11.48 -6.27
N TYR A 79 1.07 -12.33 -6.19
CA TYR A 79 0.03 -12.26 -5.16
C TYR A 79 0.37 -13.03 -3.87
N ASN A 80 1.58 -13.59 -3.76
CA ASN A 80 2.08 -14.05 -2.48
C ASN A 80 2.13 -12.86 -1.50
N PRO A 81 1.58 -12.98 -0.28
CA PRO A 81 1.58 -11.90 0.72
C PRO A 81 2.96 -11.25 0.94
N ASP A 82 4.03 -12.04 0.96
CA ASP A 82 5.39 -11.54 1.15
C ASP A 82 5.86 -10.73 -0.06
N ARG A 83 5.59 -11.22 -1.29
CA ARG A 83 5.93 -10.50 -2.52
C ARG A 83 5.14 -9.20 -2.66
N MET A 84 3.84 -9.21 -2.38
CA MET A 84 3.02 -7.99 -2.39
C MET A 84 3.51 -6.95 -1.39
N SER A 85 3.87 -7.38 -0.17
CA SER A 85 4.45 -6.52 0.86
C SER A 85 5.78 -5.91 0.39
N ASP A 86 6.66 -6.69 -0.21
CA ASP A 86 7.96 -6.19 -0.68
C ASP A 86 7.81 -5.23 -1.88
N ILE A 87 6.86 -5.49 -2.79
CA ILE A 87 6.52 -4.57 -3.88
C ILE A 87 6.00 -3.23 -3.35
N GLN A 88 5.09 -3.27 -2.37
CA GLN A 88 4.59 -2.06 -1.70
C GLN A 88 5.71 -1.31 -0.99
N TYR A 89 6.63 -2.03 -0.35
CA TYR A 89 7.80 -1.45 0.30
C TYR A 89 8.71 -0.73 -0.69
N ALA A 90 9.05 -1.36 -1.81
CA ALA A 90 9.87 -0.77 -2.88
C ALA A 90 9.22 0.50 -3.46
N TYR A 91 7.92 0.42 -3.78
CA TYR A 91 7.16 1.55 -4.29
C TYR A 91 7.10 2.72 -3.30
N ASN A 92 6.81 2.45 -2.02
CA ASN A 92 6.72 3.47 -0.97
C ASN A 92 8.09 4.09 -0.63
N ALA A 93 9.17 3.34 -0.81
CA ALA A 93 10.53 3.86 -0.73
C ALA A 93 10.91 4.74 -1.94
N GLY A 94 10.01 4.94 -2.91
CA GLY A 94 10.19 5.86 -4.05
C GLY A 94 10.93 5.24 -5.23
N HIS A 95 11.09 3.92 -5.27
CA HIS A 95 11.59 3.22 -6.44
C HIS A 95 10.53 3.20 -7.56
N MET A 96 11.00 3.10 -8.81
CA MET A 96 10.11 2.96 -9.95
C MET A 96 9.78 1.49 -10.18
N ILE A 97 8.50 1.19 -10.43
CA ILE A 97 8.03 -0.17 -10.74
C ILE A 97 7.59 -0.23 -12.21
N GLY A 98 8.21 -1.10 -12.98
CA GLY A 98 7.91 -1.36 -14.40
C GLY A 98 7.36 -2.78 -14.60
N SER A 99 6.76 -3.02 -15.77
CA SER A 99 6.27 -4.35 -16.14
C SER A 99 7.37 -5.16 -16.82
N HIS A 100 7.49 -6.43 -16.47
CA HIS A 100 8.27 -7.43 -17.20
C HIS A 100 7.38 -8.53 -17.81
N THR A 101 6.09 -8.26 -17.97
CA THR A 101 5.02 -9.19 -18.38
C THR A 101 4.77 -10.33 -17.38
N TRP A 102 3.70 -11.10 -17.59
CA TRP A 102 3.24 -12.08 -16.60
C TRP A 102 4.25 -13.20 -16.30
N SER A 103 4.67 -13.96 -17.31
CA SER A 103 5.36 -15.26 -17.14
C SER A 103 6.78 -15.28 -17.68
N HIS A 104 7.34 -14.16 -18.13
CA HIS A 104 8.67 -14.13 -18.77
C HIS A 104 8.77 -14.96 -20.08
N ALA A 105 7.68 -15.04 -20.85
CA ALA A 105 7.70 -15.67 -22.18
C ALA A 105 8.30 -14.74 -23.24
N ASP A 106 9.00 -15.29 -24.24
CA ASP A 106 9.52 -14.52 -25.37
C ASP A 106 8.38 -13.97 -26.22
N LEU A 107 8.13 -12.66 -26.11
CA LEU A 107 7.02 -11.98 -26.77
C LEU A 107 7.11 -12.01 -28.30
N THR A 108 8.30 -12.27 -28.87
CA THR A 108 8.49 -12.31 -30.32
C THR A 108 7.96 -13.59 -30.95
N GLU A 109 7.83 -14.66 -30.17
CA GLU A 109 7.29 -15.96 -30.58
C GLU A 109 5.78 -16.08 -30.35
N LEU A 110 5.18 -15.14 -29.64
CA LEU A 110 3.78 -15.18 -29.23
C LEU A 110 2.82 -14.52 -30.22
N SER A 111 1.58 -15.00 -30.21
CA SER A 111 0.47 -14.32 -30.89
C SER A 111 0.09 -13.01 -30.20
N THR A 112 -0.57 -12.10 -30.93
CA THR A 112 -1.06 -10.83 -30.37
C THR A 112 -1.94 -11.02 -29.13
N ALA A 113 -2.79 -12.06 -29.09
CA ALA A 113 -3.65 -12.33 -27.94
C ALA A 113 -2.86 -12.76 -26.70
N GLN A 114 -1.81 -13.55 -26.89
CA GLN A 114 -0.92 -14.01 -25.82
C GLN A 114 -0.07 -12.87 -25.23
N ILE A 115 0.48 -12.01 -26.09
CA ILE A 115 1.22 -10.82 -25.65
C ILE A 115 0.27 -9.89 -24.85
N GLN A 116 -0.95 -9.68 -25.35
CA GLN A 116 -1.93 -8.85 -24.66
C GLN A 116 -2.34 -9.41 -23.30
N ASP A 117 -2.47 -10.73 -23.17
CA ASP A 117 -2.77 -11.41 -21.89
C ASP A 117 -1.65 -11.18 -20.87
N GLY A 118 -0.40 -11.48 -21.24
CA GLY A 118 0.74 -11.31 -20.35
C GLY A 118 0.91 -9.86 -19.86
N MET A 119 0.67 -8.88 -20.74
CA MET A 119 0.71 -7.46 -20.36
C MET A 119 -0.52 -7.03 -19.54
N TYR A 120 -1.71 -7.56 -19.87
CA TYR A 120 -2.96 -7.26 -19.16
C TYR A 120 -2.88 -7.71 -17.71
N ARG A 121 -2.50 -8.97 -17.46
CA ARG A 121 -2.44 -9.52 -16.10
C ARG A 121 -1.45 -8.76 -15.24
N MET A 122 -0.33 -8.34 -15.83
CA MET A 122 0.68 -7.55 -15.13
C MET A 122 0.18 -6.15 -14.75
N GLU A 123 -0.50 -5.47 -15.66
CA GLU A 123 -1.16 -4.19 -15.36
C GLU A 123 -2.28 -4.35 -14.33
N GLU A 124 -3.02 -5.46 -14.35
CA GLU A 124 -4.06 -5.75 -13.37
C GLU A 124 -3.47 -5.99 -11.98
N ALA A 125 -2.38 -6.76 -11.88
CA ALA A 125 -1.67 -6.97 -10.63
C ALA A 125 -1.16 -5.65 -10.04
N PHE A 126 -0.54 -4.78 -10.84
CA PHE A 126 -0.12 -3.47 -10.35
C PHE A 126 -1.27 -2.54 -9.99
N SER A 127 -2.37 -2.57 -10.75
CA SER A 127 -3.57 -1.83 -10.37
C SER A 127 -4.13 -2.30 -9.02
N ARG A 128 -4.07 -3.61 -8.75
CA ARG A 128 -4.54 -4.21 -7.51
C ARG A 128 -3.61 -3.89 -6.34
N ILE A 129 -2.32 -4.16 -6.48
CA ILE A 129 -1.33 -4.09 -5.37
C ILE A 129 -0.95 -2.65 -5.03
N LEU A 130 -0.79 -1.80 -6.05
CA LEU A 130 -0.23 -0.45 -5.90
C LEU A 130 -1.17 0.66 -6.38
N GLY A 131 -2.20 0.32 -7.16
CA GLY A 131 -3.06 1.31 -7.81
C GLY A 131 -2.42 1.97 -9.02
N ILE A 132 -1.32 1.46 -9.57
CA ILE A 132 -0.57 2.13 -10.66
C ILE A 132 -0.73 1.43 -12.00
N LYS A 133 -0.71 2.23 -13.07
CA LYS A 133 -0.56 1.74 -14.44
C LYS A 133 0.86 2.07 -14.93
N PRO A 134 1.74 1.08 -15.13
CA PRO A 134 3.12 1.35 -15.56
C PRO A 134 3.16 2.02 -16.93
N ALA A 135 4.04 3.01 -17.09
CA ALA A 135 4.34 3.64 -18.39
C ALA A 135 5.41 2.87 -19.17
N PHE A 136 6.07 1.90 -18.54
CA PHE A 136 7.17 1.14 -19.11
C PHE A 136 6.94 -0.35 -18.96
N MET A 137 7.27 -1.08 -20.02
CA MET A 137 7.41 -2.52 -20.02
C MET A 137 8.77 -2.88 -20.62
N ARG A 138 9.56 -3.67 -19.90
CA ARG A 138 10.76 -4.29 -20.46
C ARG A 138 10.36 -5.65 -21.02
N PRO A 139 10.59 -5.92 -22.32
CA PRO A 139 10.31 -7.24 -22.86
C PRO A 139 11.28 -8.27 -22.25
N PRO A 140 10.81 -9.47 -21.86
CA PRO A 140 11.68 -10.60 -21.54
C PRO A 140 12.79 -10.78 -22.59
N PHE A 141 14.01 -11.09 -22.13
CA PHE A 141 15.24 -11.20 -22.94
C PHE A 141 15.67 -9.91 -23.67
N GLY A 142 14.97 -8.79 -23.49
CA GLY A 142 15.16 -7.58 -24.29
C GLY A 142 14.63 -7.69 -25.72
N ASP A 143 13.97 -8.80 -26.07
CA ASP A 143 13.59 -9.13 -27.44
C ASP A 143 12.22 -8.54 -27.81
N TYR A 144 12.17 -7.84 -28.93
CA TYR A 144 10.94 -7.26 -29.44
C TYR A 144 10.91 -7.18 -30.97
N ASN A 145 9.70 -7.29 -31.52
CA ASN A 145 9.44 -7.06 -32.94
C ASN A 145 8.38 -5.97 -33.13
N SER A 146 7.97 -5.72 -34.38
CA SER A 146 6.96 -4.69 -34.68
C SER A 146 5.60 -4.97 -34.04
N ASN A 147 5.24 -6.25 -33.83
CA ASN A 147 4.02 -6.63 -33.14
C ASN A 147 4.07 -6.22 -31.66
N VAL A 148 5.14 -6.60 -30.95
CA VAL A 148 5.37 -6.25 -29.53
C VAL A 148 5.32 -4.73 -29.33
N GLN A 149 6.06 -3.98 -30.14
CA GLN A 149 6.02 -2.51 -30.14
C GLN A 149 4.59 -2.00 -30.34
N SER A 150 3.89 -2.46 -31.38
CA SER A 150 2.55 -1.97 -31.68
C SER A 150 1.55 -2.20 -30.53
N ILE A 151 1.70 -3.31 -29.80
CA ILE A 151 0.88 -3.65 -28.64
C ILE A 151 1.26 -2.77 -27.44
N ALA A 152 2.55 -2.59 -27.13
CA ALA A 152 2.99 -1.69 -26.08
C ALA A 152 2.49 -0.25 -26.30
N ALA A 153 2.64 0.28 -27.52
CA ALA A 153 2.09 1.58 -27.90
C ALA A 153 0.56 1.64 -27.73
N ALA A 154 -0.15 0.58 -28.12
CA ALA A 154 -1.60 0.51 -27.96
C ALA A 154 -2.03 0.57 -26.48
N ARG A 155 -1.18 0.08 -25.56
CA ARG A 155 -1.40 0.08 -24.12
C ARG A 155 -0.85 1.32 -23.41
N GLY A 156 -0.23 2.25 -24.15
CA GLY A 156 0.38 3.47 -23.62
C GLY A 156 1.73 3.25 -22.94
N GLN A 157 2.37 2.11 -23.20
CA GLN A 157 3.67 1.75 -22.64
C GLN A 157 4.81 1.99 -23.63
N SER A 158 5.94 2.44 -23.10
CA SER A 158 7.22 2.49 -23.80
C SER A 158 8.03 1.22 -23.51
N LEU A 159 8.88 0.82 -24.46
CA LEU A 159 9.80 -0.30 -24.22
C LEU A 159 11.04 0.21 -23.48
N ALA A 160 11.43 -0.48 -22.42
CA ALA A 160 12.61 -0.18 -21.64
C ALA A 160 13.71 -1.22 -21.90
N LEU A 161 14.81 -0.80 -22.53
CA LEU A 161 16.04 -1.59 -22.67
C LEU A 161 17.14 -1.02 -21.76
N TRP A 162 18.40 -1.20 -22.15
CA TRP A 162 19.60 -0.80 -21.43
C TRP A 162 20.75 -0.53 -22.44
N ASP A 163 21.73 0.26 -22.02
CA ASP A 163 22.97 0.52 -22.76
C ASP A 163 24.19 -0.16 -22.10
N TRP A 164 24.01 -0.71 -20.89
CA TRP A 164 25.00 -1.48 -20.16
C TRP A 164 24.37 -2.68 -19.47
N ASP A 165 25.05 -3.81 -19.54
CA ASP A 165 24.63 -5.08 -18.96
C ASP A 165 25.71 -5.58 -18.01
N THR A 166 25.32 -6.07 -16.85
CA THR A 166 26.25 -6.66 -15.87
C THR A 166 26.50 -8.15 -16.13
N GLY A 167 25.67 -8.78 -16.98
CA GLY A 167 25.67 -10.21 -17.26
C GLY A 167 25.54 -11.07 -16.01
N ASP A 168 24.95 -10.52 -14.94
CA ASP A 168 24.79 -11.18 -13.65
C ASP A 168 23.91 -12.44 -13.75
N ALA A 169 22.93 -12.44 -14.65
CA ALA A 169 22.13 -13.60 -15.02
C ALA A 169 22.73 -14.45 -16.17
N ASP A 170 23.77 -13.97 -16.86
CA ASP A 170 24.39 -14.65 -18.01
C ASP A 170 25.61 -15.51 -17.63
N GLY A 171 25.74 -15.83 -16.34
CA GLY A 171 26.82 -16.66 -15.81
C GLY A 171 28.15 -15.92 -15.60
N ASN A 172 28.16 -14.59 -15.61
CA ASN A 172 29.32 -13.84 -15.13
C ASN A 172 29.54 -14.12 -13.64
N THR A 173 30.81 -14.22 -13.25
CA THR A 173 31.17 -14.14 -11.83
C THR A 173 30.98 -12.71 -11.33
N THR A 174 30.76 -12.55 -10.02
CA THR A 174 30.64 -11.23 -9.39
C THR A 174 31.78 -10.28 -9.76
N ALA A 175 33.02 -10.76 -9.86
CA ALA A 175 34.17 -9.94 -10.25
C ALA A 175 34.10 -9.47 -11.72
N GLN A 176 33.51 -10.26 -12.61
CA GLN A 176 33.29 -9.86 -14.01
C GLN A 176 32.18 -8.81 -14.09
N SER A 177 31.09 -8.98 -13.35
CA SER A 177 30.01 -7.99 -13.27
C SER A 177 30.49 -6.68 -12.62
N GLU A 178 31.32 -6.76 -11.58
CA GLU A 178 31.99 -5.57 -11.02
C GLU A 178 32.81 -4.85 -12.10
N ALA A 179 33.65 -5.57 -12.85
CA ALA A 179 34.45 -4.98 -13.92
C ALA A 179 33.60 -4.22 -14.96
N LEU A 180 32.40 -4.70 -15.28
CA LEU A 180 31.48 -4.02 -16.19
C LEU A 180 31.02 -2.67 -15.63
N TYR A 181 30.80 -2.52 -14.32
CA TYR A 181 30.58 -1.19 -13.73
C TYR A 181 31.79 -0.27 -13.86
N GLN A 182 33.02 -0.80 -13.80
CA GLN A 182 34.22 0.01 -14.00
C GLN A 182 34.30 0.48 -15.45
N ASP A 183 33.86 -0.35 -16.40
CA ASP A 183 33.85 0.02 -17.81
C ASP A 183 32.91 1.20 -18.09
N VAL A 184 31.76 1.29 -17.39
CA VAL A 184 30.90 2.49 -17.40
C VAL A 184 31.69 3.74 -17.02
N ILE A 185 32.45 3.67 -15.92
CA ILE A 185 33.29 4.79 -15.45
C ILE A 185 34.42 5.11 -16.42
N ASN A 186 35.10 4.07 -16.94
CA ASN A 186 36.26 4.19 -17.83
C ASN A 186 35.86 4.77 -19.19
N ALA A 187 34.66 4.46 -19.67
CA ALA A 187 34.07 5.05 -20.86
C ALA A 187 33.74 6.54 -20.68
N LYS A 188 33.80 7.07 -19.44
CA LYS A 188 33.47 8.46 -19.09
C LYS A 188 32.09 8.87 -19.60
N VAL A 189 31.13 7.95 -19.48
CA VAL A 189 29.76 8.21 -19.90
C VAL A 189 29.18 9.36 -19.12
N LYS A 190 28.26 10.10 -19.74
CA LYS A 190 27.51 11.12 -19.01
C LYS A 190 26.32 10.53 -18.26
N THR A 191 25.88 9.35 -18.68
CA THR A 191 24.67 8.68 -18.22
C THR A 191 24.83 7.19 -18.43
N ALA A 192 24.10 6.37 -17.67
CA ALA A 192 24.00 4.94 -17.91
C ALA A 192 22.63 4.41 -17.47
N LEU A 193 22.07 3.48 -18.23
CA LEU A 193 20.90 2.69 -17.91
C LEU A 193 21.34 1.22 -17.86
N ILE A 194 21.54 0.71 -16.64
CA ILE A 194 22.23 -0.56 -16.41
C ILE A 194 21.21 -1.66 -16.09
N LEU A 195 21.34 -2.81 -16.76
CA LEU A 195 20.60 -4.04 -16.47
C LEU A 195 21.30 -4.90 -15.42
N GLU A 196 20.51 -5.34 -14.44
CA GLU A 196 20.79 -6.31 -13.39
C GLU A 196 19.54 -7.17 -13.17
N HIS A 197 19.65 -8.22 -12.36
CA HIS A 197 18.53 -9.11 -12.01
C HIS A 197 18.41 -9.22 -10.49
N GLU A 198 17.24 -8.88 -9.92
CA GLU A 198 17.07 -8.93 -8.46
C GLU A 198 16.99 -10.35 -7.90
N THR A 199 16.84 -11.34 -8.76
CA THR A 199 16.73 -12.76 -8.41
C THR A 199 18.07 -13.37 -8.04
N GLU A 200 19.17 -12.68 -8.34
CA GLU A 200 20.52 -13.13 -8.06
C GLU A 200 21.00 -12.67 -6.67
N GLU A 201 21.35 -13.64 -5.81
CA GLU A 201 21.85 -13.35 -4.46
C GLU A 201 23.11 -12.47 -4.51
N SER A 202 23.99 -12.74 -5.47
CA SER A 202 25.24 -11.99 -5.62
C SER A 202 25.00 -10.55 -6.07
N THR A 203 23.95 -10.32 -6.88
CA THR A 203 23.50 -8.98 -7.25
C THR A 203 23.05 -8.21 -6.01
N ALA A 204 22.13 -8.77 -5.23
CA ALA A 204 21.62 -8.13 -4.03
C ALA A 204 22.69 -7.86 -2.97
N ASN A 205 23.53 -8.86 -2.69
CA ASN A 205 24.43 -8.81 -1.55
C ASN A 205 25.81 -8.22 -1.86
N THR A 206 26.27 -8.29 -3.11
CA THR A 206 27.61 -7.85 -3.49
C THR A 206 27.61 -6.75 -4.56
N LEU A 207 26.93 -6.94 -5.69
CA LEU A 207 26.98 -5.97 -6.80
C LEU A 207 26.32 -4.65 -6.45
N VAL A 208 25.13 -4.66 -5.84
CA VAL A 208 24.41 -3.42 -5.48
C VAL A 208 25.23 -2.52 -4.54
N PRO A 209 25.78 -3.01 -3.40
CA PRO A 209 26.67 -2.19 -2.57
C PRO A 209 27.90 -1.68 -3.32
N TYR A 210 28.48 -2.51 -4.18
CA TYR A 210 29.64 -2.14 -4.97
C TYR A 210 29.32 -1.00 -5.95
N ALA A 211 28.26 -1.16 -6.74
CA ALA A 211 27.80 -0.20 -7.73
C ALA A 211 27.45 1.15 -7.08
N ILE A 212 26.70 1.13 -5.98
CA ILE A 212 26.35 2.33 -5.21
C ILE A 212 27.61 3.11 -4.82
N ASN A 213 28.56 2.44 -4.16
CA ASN A 213 29.79 3.06 -3.71
C ASN A 213 30.62 3.59 -4.88
N LEU A 214 30.77 2.80 -5.96
CA LEU A 214 31.54 3.20 -7.12
C LEU A 214 30.94 4.47 -7.76
N PHE A 215 29.67 4.44 -8.15
CA PHE A 215 29.06 5.53 -8.92
C PHE A 215 28.94 6.81 -8.09
N GLN A 216 28.52 6.72 -6.83
CA GLN A 216 28.45 7.90 -5.96
C GLN A 216 29.84 8.48 -5.66
N SER A 217 30.88 7.66 -5.49
CA SER A 217 32.27 8.16 -5.30
C SER A 217 32.80 8.90 -6.52
N LYS A 218 32.24 8.65 -7.71
CA LYS A 218 32.55 9.36 -8.96
C LYS A 218 31.62 10.54 -9.23
N GLY A 219 30.67 10.80 -8.33
CA GLY A 219 29.78 11.96 -8.36
C GLY A 219 28.52 11.76 -9.19
N TYR A 220 28.18 10.54 -9.62
CA TYR A 220 26.93 10.27 -10.33
C TYR A 220 25.74 10.24 -9.36
N ASN A 221 24.57 10.65 -9.84
CA ASN A 221 23.30 10.46 -9.15
C ASN A 221 22.74 9.09 -9.49
N LEU A 222 22.26 8.36 -8.48
CA LEU A 222 21.57 7.09 -8.67
C LEU A 222 20.07 7.31 -8.54
N VAL A 223 19.37 7.24 -9.66
CA VAL A 223 17.98 7.66 -9.83
C VAL A 223 17.15 6.56 -10.50
N THR A 224 15.84 6.73 -10.52
CA THR A 224 14.96 5.88 -11.33
C THR A 224 15.15 6.12 -12.83
N MET A 225 14.76 5.16 -13.66
CA MET A 225 14.79 5.29 -15.12
C MET A 225 13.92 6.46 -15.59
N ALA A 226 12.73 6.63 -15.01
CA ALA A 226 11.86 7.76 -15.34
C ALA A 226 12.50 9.12 -15.02
N GLU A 227 13.21 9.23 -13.90
CA GLU A 227 13.96 10.42 -13.54
C GLU A 227 15.11 10.70 -14.53
N CYS A 228 15.92 9.69 -14.86
CA CYS A 228 17.04 9.86 -15.80
C CYS A 228 16.58 10.16 -17.23
N LEU A 229 15.36 9.78 -17.60
CA LEU A 229 14.72 10.09 -18.88
C LEU A 229 13.95 11.42 -18.86
N GLY A 230 13.56 11.90 -17.67
CA GLY A 230 12.73 13.11 -17.53
C GLY A 230 11.28 12.93 -17.97
N VAL A 231 10.72 11.74 -17.79
CA VAL A 231 9.33 11.40 -18.16
C VAL A 231 8.57 10.82 -16.96
N ALA A 232 7.25 10.69 -17.08
CA ALA A 232 6.45 10.11 -16.00
C ALA A 232 6.65 8.58 -15.90
N PRO A 233 6.81 8.01 -14.69
CA PRO A 233 6.98 6.56 -14.51
C PRO A 233 5.68 5.77 -14.75
N TYR A 234 4.52 6.41 -14.58
CA TYR A 234 3.21 5.79 -14.61
C TYR A 234 2.26 6.55 -15.53
N GLN A 235 1.41 5.82 -16.25
CA GLN A 235 0.31 6.40 -17.04
C GLN A 235 -0.82 6.89 -16.13
N ALA A 236 -1.04 6.18 -15.02
CA ALA A 236 -2.05 6.50 -14.04
C ALA A 236 -1.56 6.06 -12.65
N ILE A 237 -1.93 6.85 -11.65
CA ILE A 237 -1.76 6.53 -10.24
C ILE A 237 -3.15 6.66 -9.63
N GLY A 238 -3.64 5.57 -9.05
CA GLY A 238 -4.92 5.44 -8.39
C GLY A 238 -4.74 4.83 -7.01
N VAL A 239 -5.73 4.05 -6.59
CA VAL A 239 -5.73 3.40 -5.27
C VAL A 239 -5.44 1.91 -5.41
N ALA A 240 -4.61 1.39 -4.52
CA ALA A 240 -4.51 -0.06 -4.32
C ALA A 240 -5.89 -0.60 -3.92
N GLN A 241 -6.19 -1.80 -4.39
CA GLN A 241 -7.44 -2.49 -4.13
C GLN A 241 -7.33 -3.33 -2.86
N GLN A 242 -8.48 -3.65 -2.25
CA GLN A 242 -8.52 -4.60 -1.15
C GLN A 242 -8.27 -6.01 -1.68
N GLN A 243 -7.41 -6.77 -1.00
CA GLN A 243 -7.13 -8.14 -1.38
C GLN A 243 -8.41 -8.98 -1.32
N SER A 244 -8.52 -9.93 -2.24
CA SER A 244 -9.62 -10.89 -2.25
C SER A 244 -9.08 -12.26 -2.68
N SER A 245 -9.90 -13.30 -2.53
CA SER A 245 -9.54 -14.66 -2.92
C SER A 245 -9.29 -14.84 -4.43
N SER A 246 -9.61 -13.85 -5.27
CA SER A 246 -9.32 -13.87 -6.71
C SER A 246 -7.89 -13.43 -7.07
N TRP A 247 -7.09 -13.03 -6.08
CA TRP A 247 -5.70 -12.66 -6.28
C TRP A 247 -4.85 -13.93 -6.13
N THR A 248 -4.71 -14.63 -7.24
CA THR A 248 -3.92 -15.87 -7.31
C THR A 248 -3.26 -15.98 -8.68
N CYS A 249 -2.16 -16.71 -8.75
CA CYS A 249 -1.54 -17.14 -10.00
C CYS A 249 -2.08 -18.50 -10.47
N ASP A 250 -2.91 -19.17 -9.67
CA ASP A 250 -3.56 -20.43 -10.06
C ASP A 250 -4.39 -20.26 -11.33
N GLY A 251 -4.17 -21.15 -12.31
CA GLY A 251 -4.89 -21.11 -13.58
C GLY A 251 -4.42 -20.00 -14.54
N THR A 252 -3.29 -19.36 -14.25
CA THR A 252 -2.59 -18.45 -15.16
C THR A 252 -1.37 -19.16 -15.80
N PRO A 253 -0.75 -18.59 -16.84
CA PRO A 253 0.43 -19.19 -17.45
C PRO A 253 1.60 -19.38 -16.46
N ASP A 254 2.26 -20.54 -16.56
CA ASP A 254 3.47 -20.88 -15.81
C ASP A 254 4.70 -20.13 -16.37
N PRO A 255 5.84 -20.12 -15.65
CA PRO A 255 7.05 -19.44 -16.11
C PRO A 255 7.52 -19.94 -17.49
N GLY A 256 7.77 -19.00 -18.40
CA GLY A 256 8.14 -19.23 -19.80
C GLY A 256 6.95 -19.52 -20.74
N ASP A 257 5.75 -19.80 -20.21
CA ASP A 257 4.58 -20.16 -21.01
C ASP A 257 3.68 -18.95 -21.30
N ALA A 258 2.73 -19.14 -22.23
CA ALA A 258 1.68 -18.17 -22.53
C ALA A 258 0.30 -18.82 -22.46
N CYS A 259 -0.76 -18.01 -22.38
CA CYS A 259 -2.13 -18.51 -22.43
C CYS A 259 -2.38 -19.32 -23.73
N GLY A 260 -3.27 -20.31 -23.64
CA GLY A 260 -3.53 -21.27 -24.71
C GLY A 260 -3.99 -22.62 -24.15
N GLY A 261 -4.61 -23.45 -25.00
CA GLY A 261 -5.11 -24.76 -24.60
C GLY A 261 -6.19 -24.67 -23.51
N SER A 262 -5.85 -25.07 -22.29
CA SER A 262 -6.74 -25.02 -21.12
C SER A 262 -6.78 -23.67 -20.41
N ILE A 263 -5.84 -22.76 -20.69
CA ILE A 263 -5.78 -21.42 -20.10
C ILE A 263 -6.29 -20.41 -21.11
N ALA A 264 -7.39 -19.73 -20.79
CA ALA A 264 -7.97 -18.72 -21.69
C ALA A 264 -7.13 -17.44 -21.69
N CYS A 265 -6.93 -16.86 -22.88
CA CYS A 265 -6.30 -15.54 -23.00
C CYS A 265 -7.28 -14.43 -22.63
N GLU A 266 -6.90 -13.61 -21.66
CA GLU A 266 -7.61 -12.42 -21.21
C GLU A 266 -7.05 -11.21 -21.96
N THR A 267 -7.87 -10.63 -22.84
CA THR A 267 -7.48 -9.47 -23.62
C THR A 267 -8.38 -8.30 -23.23
N GLY A 268 -7.81 -7.36 -22.47
CA GLY A 268 -8.56 -6.25 -21.90
C GLY A 268 -7.67 -5.09 -21.43
N THR A 269 -8.33 -4.06 -20.89
CA THR A 269 -7.68 -3.03 -20.08
C THR A 269 -8.14 -3.27 -18.64
N PRO A 270 -7.23 -3.40 -17.66
CA PRO A 270 -7.64 -3.61 -16.28
C PRO A 270 -8.52 -2.45 -15.82
N THR A 271 -9.44 -2.74 -14.90
CA THR A 271 -10.26 -1.70 -14.28
C THR A 271 -9.37 -0.89 -13.36
N PHE A 272 -8.74 0.14 -13.92
CA PHE A 272 -8.06 1.16 -13.16
C PHE A 272 -9.11 2.00 -12.47
N ILE A 273 -9.06 2.03 -11.14
CA ILE A 273 -9.78 3.04 -10.35
C ILE A 273 -9.02 4.35 -10.56
N SER A 274 -9.24 4.92 -11.74
CA SER A 274 -8.71 6.22 -12.16
C SER A 274 -9.44 7.32 -11.41
N THR A 275 -8.70 8.34 -11.00
CA THR A 275 -9.26 9.58 -10.45
C THR A 275 -9.89 10.47 -11.52
N THR A 276 -9.98 10.04 -12.79
CA THR A 276 -10.47 10.86 -13.92
C THR A 276 -11.40 10.10 -14.90
N GLY A 277 -12.61 10.63 -15.17
CA GLY A 277 -13.49 10.16 -16.28
C GLY A 277 -14.99 10.58 -16.34
N THR A 278 -15.28 11.77 -16.88
CA THR A 278 -16.32 12.17 -17.89
C THR A 278 -17.81 11.72 -17.92
N THR A 279 -18.68 12.76 -17.90
CA THR A 279 -20.00 13.07 -18.53
C THR A 279 -20.77 12.10 -19.45
N PRO A 280 -22.13 12.10 -19.36
CA PRO A 280 -23.04 11.94 -20.49
C PRO A 280 -23.69 13.26 -20.97
N SER A 281 -23.88 13.31 -22.29
CA SER A 281 -24.53 14.31 -23.15
C SER A 281 -25.78 15.02 -22.58
N SER A 282 -25.87 16.34 -22.77
CA SER A 282 -27.16 17.00 -23.00
C SER A 282 -27.05 18.17 -24.00
N THR A 283 -28.07 18.28 -24.83
CA THR A 283 -28.27 19.31 -25.84
C THR A 283 -28.56 20.68 -25.24
N SER A 284 -27.67 21.63 -25.56
CA SER A 284 -27.86 23.07 -25.83
C SER A 284 -28.38 24.08 -24.76
N LYS A 285 -27.51 25.10 -24.55
CA LYS A 285 -27.71 26.56 -24.30
C LYS A 285 -28.34 27.00 -22.96
N SER A 286 -27.86 28.00 -22.22
CA SER A 286 -26.84 29.06 -22.43
C SER A 286 -26.46 29.72 -21.09
N ALA A 287 -25.17 30.03 -20.94
CA ALA A 287 -24.48 31.08 -20.17
C ALA A 287 -24.89 31.51 -18.73
N SER A 288 -23.86 31.42 -17.87
CA SER A 288 -23.46 32.31 -16.77
C SER A 288 -23.87 31.97 -15.33
N SER A 289 -22.89 32.20 -14.44
CA SER A 289 -22.83 32.11 -12.96
C SER A 289 -22.75 30.73 -12.30
N THR A 290 -21.56 30.49 -11.71
CA THR A 290 -21.24 29.93 -10.37
C THR A 290 -21.81 28.59 -9.91
N ILE A 291 -21.04 27.88 -9.05
CA ILE A 291 -21.38 26.69 -8.23
C ILE A 291 -21.10 25.37 -9.01
N SER A 292 -20.39 24.33 -8.54
CA SER A 292 -19.69 23.95 -7.29
C SER A 292 -18.87 22.67 -7.59
N ASN A 293 -17.73 22.48 -6.92
CA ASN A 293 -16.90 21.25 -6.99
C ASN A 293 -17.69 19.97 -6.64
N PRO A 294 -17.43 18.82 -7.31
CA PRO A 294 -17.84 17.50 -6.84
C PRO A 294 -16.88 16.99 -5.73
N PRO A 295 -17.30 16.05 -4.85
CA PRO A 295 -16.61 15.75 -3.59
C PRO A 295 -15.39 14.83 -3.74
N PRO A 296 -14.47 14.81 -2.76
CA PRO A 296 -13.13 14.21 -2.87
C PRO A 296 -13.13 12.67 -2.75
N THR A 297 -12.28 12.01 -3.54
CA THR A 297 -12.04 10.55 -3.54
C THR A 297 -11.00 10.10 -2.49
N GLY A 298 -10.97 10.75 -1.32
CA GLY A 298 -10.32 10.18 -0.14
C GLY A 298 -11.31 9.29 0.62
N THR A 299 -10.88 8.57 1.66
CA THR A 299 -11.85 7.94 2.56
C THR A 299 -12.60 9.07 3.28
N PRO A 300 -13.87 9.36 2.96
CA PRO A 300 -14.53 10.55 3.47
C PRO A 300 -14.97 10.31 4.91
N ASN A 301 -15.05 11.39 5.70
CA ASN A 301 -15.58 11.36 7.07
C ASN A 301 -14.80 10.49 8.05
N GLN A 302 -13.47 10.62 8.02
CA GLN A 302 -12.59 10.04 9.03
C GLN A 302 -12.52 10.94 10.26
N TYR A 303 -12.80 10.37 11.41
CA TYR A 303 -12.51 10.97 12.70
C TYR A 303 -11.17 10.41 13.18
N ILE A 304 -10.24 11.31 13.48
CA ILE A 304 -8.90 10.95 13.94
C ILE A 304 -8.89 11.14 15.46
N HIS A 305 -8.60 10.07 16.20
CA HIS A 305 -8.63 10.03 17.65
C HIS A 305 -7.23 9.78 18.20
N PRO A 306 -6.84 10.37 19.33
CA PRO A 306 -5.77 9.79 20.13
C PRO A 306 -6.14 8.34 20.48
N SER A 307 -5.27 7.37 20.22
CA SER A 307 -5.59 5.95 20.46
C SER A 307 -5.93 5.65 21.93
N ALA A 308 -5.42 6.47 22.86
CA ALA A 308 -5.75 6.38 24.28
C ALA A 308 -7.16 6.92 24.64
N ASN A 309 -7.83 7.65 23.76
CA ASN A 309 -9.16 8.23 24.02
C ASN A 309 -9.98 8.45 22.74
N ALA A 310 -10.83 7.49 22.41
CA ALA A 310 -11.75 7.55 21.26
C ALA A 310 -12.90 8.57 21.41
N GLY A 311 -13.11 9.14 22.60
CA GLY A 311 -14.08 10.22 22.82
C GLY A 311 -13.56 11.59 22.39
N LYS A 312 -12.28 11.67 22.01
CA LYS A 312 -11.61 12.88 21.57
C LYS A 312 -11.29 12.82 20.08
N CYS A 313 -11.39 13.96 19.43
CA CYS A 313 -11.26 14.10 18.00
C CYS A 313 -10.26 15.21 17.66
N LEU A 314 -9.38 14.93 16.70
CA LEU A 314 -8.58 15.93 16.01
C LEU A 314 -9.54 16.92 15.34
N THR A 315 -9.41 18.19 15.67
CA THR A 315 -10.39 19.22 15.35
C THR A 315 -9.67 20.44 14.77
N ALA A 316 -10.16 20.96 13.66
CA ALA A 316 -9.73 22.27 13.17
C ALA A 316 -10.59 23.37 13.81
N ALA A 317 -9.95 24.33 14.49
CA ALA A 317 -10.65 25.37 15.25
C ALA A 317 -11.59 26.25 14.40
N SER A 318 -11.26 26.44 13.12
CA SER A 318 -12.14 27.09 12.12
C SER A 318 -11.70 26.76 10.69
N ASN A 319 -12.44 27.22 9.67
CA ASN A 319 -12.12 27.04 8.25
C ASN A 319 -11.28 28.21 7.65
N THR A 320 -10.39 28.81 8.43
CA THR A 320 -9.46 29.84 7.94
C THR A 320 -8.05 29.28 7.84
N ASP A 321 -7.30 29.67 6.82
CA ASP A 321 -5.86 29.36 6.75
C ASP A 321 -5.15 29.84 8.02
N GLY A 322 -4.35 28.97 8.62
CA GLY A 322 -3.69 29.20 9.90
C GLY A 322 -4.55 28.94 11.13
N ALA A 323 -5.76 28.39 10.98
CA ALA A 323 -6.51 27.89 12.13
C ALA A 323 -5.77 26.69 12.75
N VAL A 324 -5.65 26.69 14.08
CA VAL A 324 -4.96 25.63 14.81
C VAL A 324 -5.71 24.31 14.70
N VAL A 325 -4.95 23.22 14.79
CA VAL A 325 -5.49 21.87 14.96
C VAL A 325 -5.34 21.46 16.41
N GLU A 326 -6.45 21.14 17.05
CA GLU A 326 -6.55 20.87 18.48
C GLU A 326 -7.35 19.60 18.76
N ILE A 327 -7.29 19.13 20.00
CA ILE A 327 -8.15 18.06 20.48
C ILE A 327 -9.41 18.67 21.10
N GLU A 328 -10.57 18.14 20.71
CA GLU A 328 -11.87 18.45 21.29
C GLU A 328 -12.65 17.16 21.54
N ASP A 329 -13.69 17.24 22.37
CA ASP A 329 -14.74 16.21 22.42
C ASP A 329 -15.30 15.94 21.03
N CYS A 330 -15.44 14.66 20.67
CA CYS A 330 -16.09 14.27 19.43
C CYS A 330 -17.57 14.71 19.45
N VAL A 331 -17.98 15.48 18.44
CA VAL A 331 -19.34 16.02 18.35
C VAL A 331 -20.31 14.89 17.97
N SER A 332 -21.26 14.60 18.85
CA SER A 332 -22.32 13.61 18.58
C SER A 332 -23.15 14.01 17.36
N GLY A 333 -23.30 13.10 16.40
CA GLY A 333 -23.95 13.39 15.10
C GLY A 333 -23.03 13.99 14.04
N GLY A 334 -21.78 14.32 14.39
CA GLY A 334 -20.71 14.70 13.49
C GLY A 334 -20.52 16.20 13.34
N SER A 335 -19.29 16.61 13.01
CA SER A 335 -18.94 18.00 12.72
C SER A 335 -18.00 18.08 11.52
N THR A 336 -18.20 19.07 10.65
CA THR A 336 -17.27 19.33 9.54
C THR A 336 -15.87 19.72 10.02
N SER A 337 -15.74 20.23 11.26
CA SER A 337 -14.45 20.56 11.88
C SER A 337 -13.69 19.34 12.45
N GLN A 338 -14.33 18.16 12.45
CA GLN A 338 -13.74 16.89 12.93
C GLN A 338 -13.76 15.80 11.85
N SER A 339 -14.32 16.12 10.68
CA SER A 339 -14.48 15.22 9.56
C SER A 339 -13.32 15.41 8.59
N TRP A 340 -12.30 14.57 8.75
CA TRP A 340 -11.12 14.56 7.90
C TRP A 340 -11.31 13.63 6.70
N THR A 341 -10.59 13.92 5.63
CA THR A 341 -10.54 13.08 4.44
C THR A 341 -9.08 12.79 4.13
N VAL A 342 -8.66 11.54 4.25
CA VAL A 342 -7.30 11.15 3.85
C VAL A 342 -7.32 10.87 2.35
N SER A 343 -6.57 11.67 1.60
CA SER A 343 -6.49 11.61 0.14
C SER A 343 -5.02 11.60 -0.29
N GLY A 344 -4.48 10.41 -0.58
CA GLY A 344 -3.04 10.24 -0.80
C GLY A 344 -2.26 10.55 0.48
N GLN A 345 -1.25 11.42 0.37
CA GLN A 345 -0.47 11.92 1.51
C GLN A 345 -1.12 13.13 2.19
N ALA A 346 -2.25 13.64 1.70
CA ALA A 346 -2.92 14.78 2.31
C ALA A 346 -3.97 14.32 3.32
N ILE A 347 -3.99 14.96 4.49
CA ILE A 347 -5.07 14.83 5.48
C ILE A 347 -5.94 16.09 5.36
N GLN A 348 -7.04 15.99 4.62
CA GLN A 348 -7.86 17.13 4.21
C GLN A 348 -9.02 17.39 5.17
N ILE A 349 -9.46 18.64 5.26
CA ILE A 349 -10.65 19.08 6.00
C ILE A 349 -11.31 20.25 5.30
N PHE A 350 -12.61 20.44 5.52
CA PHE A 350 -13.43 21.48 4.85
C PHE A 350 -13.40 21.46 3.31
N GLY A 351 -12.90 20.37 2.71
CA GLY A 351 -12.82 20.16 1.26
C GLY A 351 -11.54 20.67 0.61
N ASP A 352 -11.01 21.83 1.03
CA ASP A 352 -9.83 22.47 0.40
C ASP A 352 -8.69 22.80 1.37
N LYS A 353 -8.81 22.43 2.65
CA LYS A 353 -7.77 22.63 3.67
C LYS A 353 -7.07 21.32 3.98
N CYS A 354 -5.80 21.39 4.35
CA CYS A 354 -4.93 20.25 4.66
C CYS A 354 -4.30 20.45 6.04
N LEU A 355 -4.09 19.34 6.77
CA LEU A 355 -3.24 19.33 7.97
C LEU A 355 -1.83 19.75 7.57
N ASP A 356 -1.33 20.78 8.23
CA ASP A 356 -0.18 21.56 7.80
C ASP A 356 0.74 21.85 8.98
N VAL A 357 2.04 21.62 8.81
CA VAL A 357 3.05 22.01 9.78
C VAL A 357 3.24 23.52 9.69
N THR A 358 2.96 24.26 10.77
CA THR A 358 2.97 25.74 10.75
C THR A 358 4.28 26.31 10.20
N GLY A 359 4.19 26.96 9.04
CA GLY A 359 5.34 27.57 8.37
C GLY A 359 6.40 26.59 7.88
N GLY A 360 6.08 25.29 7.81
CA GLY A 360 7.03 24.22 7.48
C GLY A 360 8.18 24.10 8.48
N ALA A 361 8.02 24.59 9.71
CA ALA A 361 9.09 24.58 10.69
C ALA A 361 9.38 23.16 11.18
N THR A 362 10.66 22.81 11.28
CA THR A 362 11.12 21.43 11.58
C THR A 362 11.42 21.19 13.06
N ALA A 363 11.23 22.20 13.91
CA ALA A 363 11.53 22.09 15.33
C ALA A 363 10.43 21.31 16.07
N ASP A 364 10.84 20.39 16.93
CA ASP A 364 9.94 19.71 17.86
C ASP A 364 9.15 20.73 18.69
N GLY A 365 7.84 20.49 18.79
CA GLY A 365 6.90 21.42 19.42
C GLY A 365 6.27 22.44 18.47
N THR A 366 6.63 22.43 17.18
CA THR A 366 5.93 23.23 16.16
C THR A 366 4.46 22.81 16.11
N LYS A 367 3.55 23.78 16.27
CA LYS A 367 2.11 23.53 16.32
C LYS A 367 1.54 23.24 14.95
N MET A 368 0.51 22.41 14.93
CA MET A 368 -0.22 22.09 13.72
C MET A 368 -1.28 23.14 13.43
N GLN A 369 -1.45 23.43 12.14
CA GLN A 369 -2.50 24.26 11.62
C GLN A 369 -3.21 23.54 10.47
N ILE A 370 -4.28 24.15 9.96
CA ILE A 370 -4.78 23.85 8.62
C ILE A 370 -4.36 24.97 7.67
N TRP A 371 -4.13 24.60 6.42
CA TRP A 371 -3.86 25.57 5.36
C TRP A 371 -4.46 25.09 4.05
N THR A 372 -4.73 26.00 3.13
CA THR A 372 -5.20 25.66 1.78
C THR A 372 -4.28 24.62 1.16
N CYS A 373 -4.86 23.49 0.75
CA CYS A 373 -4.13 22.35 0.23
C CYS A 373 -3.27 22.76 -0.97
N ASN A 374 -1.96 22.56 -0.88
CA ASN A 374 -0.99 22.82 -1.94
C ASN A 374 -0.03 21.64 -2.16
N VAL A 375 -0.55 20.42 -2.02
CA VAL A 375 0.13 19.16 -2.34
C VAL A 375 0.71 19.24 -3.78
N PRO A 376 2.00 18.92 -4.01
CA PRO A 376 2.89 18.14 -3.16
C PRO A 376 3.80 18.94 -2.21
N ASN A 377 3.37 20.09 -1.66
CA ASN A 377 4.15 20.77 -0.62
C ASN A 377 4.44 19.82 0.56
N SER A 378 5.70 19.78 0.99
CA SER A 378 6.19 18.77 1.94
C SER A 378 5.56 18.92 3.31
N ASP A 379 5.23 20.13 3.77
CA ASP A 379 4.61 20.44 5.07
C ASP A 379 3.15 19.96 5.23
N GLN A 380 2.54 19.44 4.16
CA GLN A 380 1.16 18.91 4.14
C GLN A 380 1.09 17.42 3.78
N GLN A 381 2.23 16.74 3.75
CA GLN A 381 2.32 15.33 3.38
C GLN A 381 2.52 14.43 4.59
N TRP A 382 1.70 13.40 4.70
CA TRP A 382 1.65 12.49 5.84
C TRP A 382 1.63 11.03 5.37
N ILE A 383 2.30 10.18 6.12
CA ILE A 383 2.26 8.72 5.97
C ILE A 383 1.78 8.09 7.28
N PHE A 384 1.30 6.85 7.22
CA PHE A 384 0.67 6.17 8.35
C PHE A 384 1.38 4.84 8.70
N PRO A 385 2.60 4.87 9.26
CA PRO A 385 3.26 3.67 9.75
C PRO A 385 2.55 3.15 11.01
N GLY A 386 1.75 2.09 10.85
CA GLY A 386 0.91 1.56 11.93
C GLY A 386 -0.17 2.57 12.35
N ASN A 387 -0.28 2.81 13.67
CA ASN A 387 -1.18 3.82 14.23
C ASN A 387 -0.52 5.21 14.36
N THR A 388 0.66 5.41 13.80
CA THR A 388 1.33 6.70 13.87
C THR A 388 1.01 7.54 12.62
N ILE A 389 0.91 8.86 12.77
CA ILE A 389 0.79 9.81 11.64
C ILE A 389 2.13 10.51 11.54
N GLN A 390 2.95 10.16 10.54
CA GLN A 390 4.31 10.68 10.38
C GLN A 390 4.35 11.71 9.26
N TRP A 391 5.06 12.81 9.48
CA TRP A 391 5.34 13.81 8.47
C TRP A 391 6.21 13.18 7.37
N ASN A 392 5.68 13.13 6.14
CA ASN A 392 6.38 12.52 5.01
C ASN A 392 7.75 13.19 4.77
N ASN A 393 8.78 12.37 4.54
CA ASN A 393 10.17 12.82 4.38
C ASN A 393 10.76 13.58 5.59
N HIS A 394 10.16 13.48 6.79
CA HIS A 394 10.69 14.02 8.04
C HIS A 394 10.58 13.00 9.19
N PRO A 395 11.52 12.95 10.15
CA PRO A 395 11.47 11.99 11.27
C PRO A 395 10.50 12.38 12.41
N SER A 396 9.57 13.31 12.15
CA SER A 396 8.62 13.78 13.17
C SER A 396 7.22 13.25 12.92
N CYS A 397 6.51 13.00 14.00
CA CYS A 397 5.18 12.45 14.04
C CYS A 397 4.21 13.48 14.61
N LEU A 398 2.94 13.36 14.23
CA LEU A 398 1.85 14.07 14.88
C LEU A 398 1.79 13.64 16.34
N ASP A 399 1.89 14.61 17.22
CA ASP A 399 2.11 14.44 18.64
C ASP A 399 1.03 15.19 19.41
N LEU A 400 0.35 14.46 20.30
CA LEU A 400 -0.55 15.05 21.26
C LEU A 400 0.29 15.77 22.32
N THR A 401 0.28 17.11 22.30
CA THR A 401 1.10 17.93 23.19
C THR A 401 0.96 17.50 24.64
N GLY A 402 2.06 17.01 25.22
CA GLY A 402 2.12 16.53 26.61
C GLY A 402 1.21 15.33 26.92
N GLY A 403 0.70 14.63 25.90
CA GLY A 403 -0.30 13.56 26.04
C GLY A 403 -1.66 14.03 26.57
N SER A 404 -1.91 15.34 26.62
CA SER A 404 -3.12 15.91 27.22
C SER A 404 -4.32 15.76 26.29
N VAL A 405 -5.39 15.14 26.78
CA VAL A 405 -6.68 14.99 26.07
C VAL A 405 -7.68 16.09 26.42
N THR A 406 -7.25 17.17 27.08
CA THR A 406 -8.10 18.32 27.42
C THR A 406 -8.50 19.07 26.16
N ASP A 407 -9.76 19.52 26.11
CA ASP A 407 -10.28 20.36 25.01
C ASP A 407 -9.45 21.62 24.83
N GLY A 408 -9.23 22.01 23.57
CA GLY A 408 -8.34 23.10 23.16
C GLY A 408 -6.84 22.76 23.19
N ASN A 409 -6.44 21.51 23.44
CA ASN A 409 -5.02 21.14 23.38
C ASN A 409 -4.54 21.08 21.92
N VAL A 410 -3.78 22.09 21.50
CA VAL A 410 -3.21 22.18 20.14
C VAL A 410 -2.16 21.09 19.94
N VAL A 411 -2.31 20.26 18.90
CA VAL A 411 -1.34 19.20 18.57
C VAL A 411 -0.09 19.79 17.90
N GLN A 412 0.99 19.02 17.87
CA GLN A 412 2.29 19.47 17.40
C GLN A 412 2.98 18.38 16.58
N ILE A 413 4.08 18.71 15.92
CA ILE A 413 5.06 17.70 15.53
C ILE A 413 6.07 17.47 16.66
N TRP A 414 6.52 16.23 16.79
CA TRP A 414 7.63 15.85 17.66
C TRP A 414 8.37 14.66 17.05
N SER A 415 9.66 14.49 17.34
CA SER A 415 10.44 13.30 16.97
C SER A 415 9.64 12.02 17.23
N CYS A 416 9.58 11.10 16.26
CA CYS A 416 8.82 9.87 16.41
C CYS A 416 9.43 8.98 17.50
N THR A 417 8.68 8.76 18.58
CA THR A 417 9.09 7.95 19.74
C THR A 417 8.31 6.63 19.84
N GLY A 418 7.18 6.52 19.13
CA GLY A 418 6.24 5.40 19.29
C GLY A 418 5.44 5.45 20.59
N GLY A 419 5.56 6.53 21.37
CA GLY A 419 4.85 6.72 22.63
C GLY A 419 3.33 6.82 22.45
N PRO A 420 2.54 6.58 23.51
CA PRO A 420 1.06 6.59 23.44
C PRO A 420 0.47 7.92 22.93
N ASN A 421 1.16 9.04 23.15
CA ASN A 421 0.77 10.37 22.69
C ASN A 421 1.01 10.61 21.19
N GLN A 422 1.57 9.64 20.46
CA GLN A 422 1.78 9.67 19.01
C GLN A 422 0.99 8.57 18.27
N GLN A 423 0.12 7.86 18.99
CA GLN A 423 -0.74 6.83 18.43
C GLN A 423 -2.13 7.42 18.17
N TRP A 424 -2.61 7.19 16.95
CA TRP A 424 -3.85 7.73 16.41
C TRP A 424 -4.69 6.63 15.76
N THR A 425 -5.98 6.64 16.08
CA THR A 425 -6.97 5.72 15.51
C THR A 425 -7.89 6.49 14.57
N ARG A 426 -8.31 5.86 13.47
CA ARG A 426 -9.21 6.47 12.47
C ARG A 426 -10.52 5.70 12.40
N THR A 427 -11.65 6.39 12.48
CA THR A 427 -12.99 5.79 12.40
C THR A 427 -13.88 6.52 11.41
N THR A 428 -14.93 5.86 10.92
CA THR A 428 -15.88 6.41 9.91
C THR A 428 -17.06 7.17 10.54
N GLY A 429 -17.03 7.46 11.84
CA GLY A 429 -18.08 8.19 12.54
C GLY A 429 -17.55 8.88 13.80
N PRO A 430 -18.22 9.94 14.29
CA PRO A 430 -17.83 10.58 15.54
C PRO A 430 -17.98 9.52 16.62
N GLY A 431 -16.87 9.06 17.18
CA GLY A 431 -16.83 8.00 18.18
C GLY A 431 -17.98 8.21 19.17
N SER A 432 -18.95 7.29 19.16
CA SER A 432 -20.00 7.29 20.18
C SER A 432 -19.26 7.06 21.48
N GLY A 433 -19.33 8.02 22.42
CA GLY A 433 -18.62 7.92 23.69
C GLY A 433 -18.80 6.52 24.30
N GLY A 434 -17.72 5.75 24.29
CA GLY A 434 -17.66 4.38 24.78
C GLY A 434 -17.14 3.36 23.76
N GLY A 435 -15.87 2.92 23.93
CA GLY A 435 -15.37 1.65 23.40
C GLY A 435 -14.36 1.78 22.25
N SER A 436 -13.08 1.59 22.57
CA SER A 436 -12.00 1.32 21.62
C SER A 436 -12.29 0.04 20.82
N THR A 437 -11.93 -0.01 19.53
CA THR A 437 -12.06 -1.19 18.67
C THR A 437 -11.11 -2.30 19.11
N GLY A 438 -11.56 -3.16 20.02
CA GLY A 438 -11.03 -4.51 20.12
C GLY A 438 -11.84 -5.45 19.22
N ASN A 439 -11.12 -6.36 18.57
CA ASN A 439 -11.72 -7.48 17.87
C ASN A 439 -12.43 -8.38 18.88
N THR A 440 -13.56 -8.91 18.47
CA THR A 440 -14.29 -9.91 19.23
C THR A 440 -13.67 -11.28 18.94
N ILE A 441 -13.17 -11.99 19.96
CA ILE A 441 -12.58 -13.32 19.79
C ILE A 441 -13.63 -14.40 20.09
N ARG A 442 -13.86 -15.33 19.16
CA ARG A 442 -14.89 -16.38 19.29
C ARG A 442 -14.31 -17.79 19.15
N PRO A 443 -14.73 -18.78 19.96
CA PRO A 443 -14.32 -20.16 19.75
C PRO A 443 -14.99 -20.77 18.51
N GLY A 444 -14.20 -21.20 17.52
CA GLY A 444 -14.70 -21.80 16.27
C GLY A 444 -15.55 -20.87 15.40
N SER A 445 -15.92 -21.33 14.20
CA SER A 445 -16.69 -20.53 13.23
C SER A 445 -18.17 -20.48 13.60
N GLY A 446 -18.73 -19.27 13.71
CA GLY A 446 -20.16 -19.08 13.95
C GLY A 446 -20.63 -19.20 15.41
N SER A 447 -19.72 -19.19 16.40
CA SER A 447 -20.13 -19.14 17.81
C SER A 447 -20.89 -17.85 18.16
N SER A 448 -21.88 -18.00 19.05
CA SER A 448 -22.62 -16.90 19.68
C SER A 448 -22.03 -16.47 21.03
N THR A 449 -20.95 -17.12 21.44
CA THR A 449 -20.16 -16.73 22.61
C THR A 449 -18.81 -16.15 22.20
N CYS A 450 -18.29 -15.32 23.09
CA CYS A 450 -17.13 -14.47 22.91
C CYS A 450 -16.20 -14.62 24.11
N LEU A 451 -14.90 -14.57 23.86
CA LEU A 451 -13.88 -14.51 24.90
C LEU A 451 -14.08 -13.22 25.68
N ALA A 452 -14.17 -13.33 27.00
CA ALA A 452 -14.47 -12.21 27.89
C ALA A 452 -13.57 -12.25 29.12
N ALA A 453 -13.12 -11.08 29.57
CA ALA A 453 -12.59 -10.90 30.92
C ALA A 453 -13.62 -10.07 31.71
N PRO A 454 -14.46 -10.65 32.58
CA PRO A 454 -15.63 -9.95 33.13
C PRO A 454 -15.32 -8.70 33.98
N THR A 455 -14.10 -8.60 34.50
CA THR A 455 -13.61 -7.43 35.23
C THR A 455 -12.18 -7.12 34.80
N ASN A 456 -11.72 -5.88 35.02
CA ASN A 456 -10.36 -5.42 34.73
C ASN A 456 -9.39 -5.59 35.92
N ALA A 457 -9.69 -6.47 36.87
CA ALA A 457 -8.82 -6.73 38.01
C ALA A 457 -7.72 -7.75 37.66
N ASN A 458 -6.51 -7.56 38.20
CA ASN A 458 -5.45 -8.58 38.12
C ASN A 458 -5.97 -9.93 38.66
N GLY A 459 -5.80 -10.98 37.86
CA GLY A 459 -6.27 -12.33 38.17
C GLY A 459 -7.73 -12.58 37.83
N ALA A 460 -8.42 -11.65 37.16
CA ALA A 460 -9.77 -11.91 36.68
C ALA A 460 -9.76 -13.03 35.62
N ALA A 461 -10.68 -13.98 35.77
CA ALA A 461 -10.77 -15.15 34.89
C ALA A 461 -11.12 -14.74 33.46
N VAL A 462 -10.46 -15.36 32.48
CA VAL A 462 -10.88 -15.26 31.07
C VAL A 462 -11.84 -16.39 30.76
N VAL A 463 -13.05 -16.04 30.37
CA VAL A 463 -14.16 -16.98 30.16
C VAL A 463 -14.74 -16.82 28.75
N VAL A 464 -15.69 -17.68 28.39
CA VAL A 464 -16.60 -17.41 27.26
C VAL A 464 -17.97 -17.00 27.77
N GLU A 465 -18.55 -15.95 27.18
CA GLU A 465 -19.87 -15.41 27.51
C GLU A 465 -20.65 -15.08 26.24
N PRO A 466 -21.98 -14.95 26.26
CA PRO A 466 -22.75 -14.46 25.11
C PRO A 466 -22.15 -13.15 24.58
N CYS A 467 -21.99 -13.06 23.26
CA CYS A 467 -21.43 -11.88 22.63
C CYS A 467 -22.34 -10.67 22.86
N ASP A 468 -21.82 -9.61 23.48
CA ASP A 468 -22.57 -8.40 23.82
C ASP A 468 -21.88 -7.10 23.35
N GLY A 469 -20.65 -7.21 22.83
CA GLY A 469 -19.86 -6.08 22.33
C GLY A 469 -19.33 -5.15 23.42
N SER A 470 -19.33 -5.60 24.68
CA SER A 470 -18.80 -4.85 25.81
C SER A 470 -17.28 -4.81 25.81
N ALA A 471 -16.71 -3.89 26.59
CA ALA A 471 -15.26 -3.74 26.72
C ALA A 471 -14.57 -4.99 27.30
N SER A 472 -15.28 -5.86 28.02
CA SER A 472 -14.75 -7.15 28.49
C SER A 472 -14.50 -8.14 27.36
N GLN A 473 -15.14 -7.95 26.20
CA GLN A 473 -15.05 -8.82 25.01
C GLN A 473 -14.23 -8.20 23.87
N SER A 474 -13.65 -7.03 24.12
CA SER A 474 -12.97 -6.20 23.14
C SER A 474 -11.46 -6.42 23.25
N TRP A 475 -10.90 -7.28 22.41
CA TRP A 475 -9.50 -7.70 22.47
C TRP A 475 -8.66 -7.10 21.34
N THR A 476 -7.45 -6.63 21.64
CA THR A 476 -6.51 -6.08 20.64
C THR A 476 -5.22 -6.89 20.64
N HIS A 477 -4.81 -7.42 19.48
CA HIS A 477 -3.50 -8.05 19.34
C HIS A 477 -2.50 -7.03 18.77
N ASN A 478 -1.39 -6.79 19.49
CA ASN A 478 -0.36 -5.82 19.07
C ASN A 478 0.86 -6.47 18.41
N GLY A 479 0.74 -7.72 17.96
CA GLY A 479 1.83 -8.51 17.39
C GLY A 479 2.57 -9.40 18.40
N ALA A 480 2.34 -9.22 19.70
CA ALA A 480 2.91 -10.08 20.73
C ALA A 480 1.96 -10.36 21.90
N THR A 481 1.10 -9.41 22.30
CA THR A 481 0.18 -9.57 23.43
C THR A 481 -1.27 -9.36 22.99
N LEU A 482 -2.20 -10.01 23.71
CA LEU A 482 -3.64 -9.81 23.57
C LEU A 482 -4.14 -8.91 24.71
N LEU A 483 -4.51 -7.67 24.37
CA LEU A 483 -4.95 -6.65 25.30
C LEU A 483 -6.48 -6.64 25.42
N VAL A 484 -7.00 -6.45 26.62
CA VAL A 484 -8.40 -6.12 26.92
C VAL A 484 -8.42 -4.93 27.87
N TYR A 485 -9.50 -4.15 27.85
CA TYR A 485 -9.62 -2.89 28.60
C TYR A 485 -8.55 -1.81 28.29
N GLY A 486 -7.66 -2.06 27.32
CA GLY A 486 -6.62 -1.13 26.86
C GLY A 486 -5.27 -1.29 27.57
N ASP A 487 -5.24 -1.85 28.78
CA ASP A 487 -4.05 -1.95 29.63
C ASP A 487 -3.86 -3.31 30.33
N MET A 488 -4.80 -4.25 30.13
CA MET A 488 -4.74 -5.60 30.68
C MET A 488 -4.37 -6.61 29.60
N CYS A 489 -3.51 -7.56 29.92
CA CYS A 489 -3.03 -8.58 29.00
C CYS A 489 -3.61 -9.95 29.35
N LEU A 490 -3.91 -10.76 28.33
CA LEU A 490 -4.17 -12.19 28.50
C LEU A 490 -2.94 -12.85 29.13
N ASP A 491 -3.13 -13.60 30.21
CA ASP A 491 -2.06 -14.07 31.08
C ASP A 491 -2.26 -15.55 31.43
N VAL A 492 -1.21 -16.34 31.29
CA VAL A 492 -1.17 -17.73 31.74
C VAL A 492 -0.96 -17.73 33.25
N THR A 493 -1.94 -18.22 34.01
CA THR A 493 -1.90 -18.17 35.49
C THR A 493 -0.64 -18.81 36.05
N GLY A 494 0.21 -18.00 36.67
CA GLY A 494 1.47 -18.42 37.29
C GLY A 494 2.55 -18.85 36.30
N GLY A 495 2.40 -18.56 35.00
CA GLY A 495 3.37 -18.89 33.96
C GLY A 495 3.67 -20.39 33.85
N SER A 496 2.69 -21.25 34.12
CA SER A 496 2.88 -22.70 34.12
C SER A 496 2.53 -23.34 32.78
N THR A 497 3.41 -24.19 32.26
CA THR A 497 3.19 -25.03 31.05
C THR A 497 2.39 -26.31 31.33
N THR A 498 1.74 -26.42 32.48
CA THR A 498 0.92 -27.60 32.79
C THR A 498 -0.40 -27.54 32.03
N ASN A 499 -0.76 -28.60 31.30
CA ASN A 499 -2.07 -28.70 30.66
C ASN A 499 -3.21 -28.51 31.68
N GLY A 500 -4.16 -27.64 31.33
CA GLY A 500 -5.32 -27.30 32.17
C GLY A 500 -5.11 -26.06 33.05
N VAL A 501 -3.96 -25.40 32.98
CA VAL A 501 -3.75 -24.09 33.62
C VAL A 501 -4.76 -23.10 33.09
N LYS A 502 -5.50 -22.45 33.99
CA LYS A 502 -6.56 -21.52 33.62
C LYS A 502 -6.00 -20.18 33.18
N MET A 503 -6.71 -19.52 32.27
CA MET A 503 -6.35 -18.19 31.81
C MET A 503 -6.95 -17.11 32.69
N GLN A 504 -6.17 -16.07 32.88
CA GLN A 504 -6.57 -14.86 33.59
C GLN A 504 -6.15 -13.64 32.78
N ILE A 505 -6.53 -12.45 33.24
CA ILE A 505 -5.87 -11.21 32.82
C ILE A 505 -4.96 -10.71 33.92
N TRP A 506 -3.92 -9.99 33.52
CA TRP A 506 -3.04 -9.28 34.43
C TRP A 506 -2.60 -7.96 33.79
N ALA A 507 -2.20 -6.99 34.60
CA ALA A 507 -1.59 -5.77 34.11
C ALA A 507 -0.44 -6.15 33.15
N CYS A 508 -0.42 -5.53 31.97
CA CYS A 508 0.60 -5.82 30.97
C CYS A 508 2.00 -5.50 31.50
N THR A 509 2.92 -6.46 31.45
CA THR A 509 4.31 -6.26 31.87
C THR A 509 5.14 -5.79 30.67
N PRO A 510 5.67 -4.55 30.66
CA PRO A 510 6.48 -4.07 29.53
C PRO A 510 7.87 -4.75 29.51
N GLY A 511 8.18 -5.47 28.43
CA GLY A 511 9.49 -6.07 28.19
C GLY A 511 9.47 -7.60 28.12
N GLN A 512 10.37 -8.17 27.33
CA GLN A 512 10.43 -9.61 26.96
C GLN A 512 10.76 -10.60 28.10
N GLY A 513 10.61 -10.19 29.37
CA GLY A 513 10.94 -11.02 30.53
C GLY A 513 9.78 -11.86 31.07
N ASP A 514 8.54 -11.45 30.82
CA ASP A 514 7.34 -12.20 31.22
C ASP A 514 6.75 -12.91 30.00
N THR A 515 7.15 -14.16 29.79
CA THR A 515 6.66 -14.94 28.65
C THR A 515 5.18 -15.27 28.78
N ALA A 516 4.59 -15.23 29.99
CA ALA A 516 3.21 -15.66 30.25
C ALA A 516 2.12 -14.81 29.56
N GLN A 517 2.51 -13.70 28.92
CA GLN A 517 1.60 -12.77 28.24
C GLN A 517 1.82 -12.68 26.72
N HIS A 518 2.74 -13.48 26.17
CA HIS A 518 3.11 -13.41 24.76
C HIS A 518 2.49 -14.54 23.94
N TYR A 519 1.85 -14.20 22.83
CA TYR A 519 1.15 -15.15 21.97
C TYR A 519 1.47 -14.92 20.51
N THR A 520 1.49 -16.02 19.75
CA THR A 520 1.56 -16.04 18.30
C THR A 520 0.22 -16.53 17.77
N ILE A 521 -0.35 -15.81 16.80
CA ILE A 521 -1.54 -16.28 16.07
C ILE A 521 -1.07 -17.12 14.89
N THR A 522 -1.43 -18.40 14.88
CA THR A 522 -1.04 -19.33 13.81
C THR A 522 -1.93 -19.14 12.56
N SER A 523 -1.46 -19.61 11.41
CA SER A 523 -2.20 -19.56 10.15
C SER A 523 -3.51 -20.36 10.16
N ASP A 524 -3.66 -21.31 11.09
CA ASP A 524 -4.90 -22.06 11.34
C ASP A 524 -5.73 -21.49 12.50
N ASN A 525 -5.54 -20.21 12.83
CA ASN A 525 -6.33 -19.45 13.80
C ASN A 525 -6.25 -19.98 15.25
N ARG A 526 -5.08 -20.42 15.70
CA ARG A 526 -4.83 -20.73 17.12
C ARG A 526 -4.11 -19.58 17.80
N ILE A 527 -4.39 -19.40 19.08
CA ILE A 527 -3.62 -18.50 19.95
C ILE A 527 -2.59 -19.38 20.66
N GLN A 528 -1.39 -19.47 20.11
CA GLN A 528 -0.29 -20.27 20.66
C GLN A 528 0.53 -19.42 21.63
N TRP A 529 0.87 -19.96 22.78
CA TRP A 529 1.81 -19.31 23.69
C TRP A 529 3.21 -19.27 23.05
N THR A 530 3.78 -18.08 22.87
CA THR A 530 5.05 -17.89 22.16
C THR A 530 6.18 -18.67 22.83
N ASN A 531 6.96 -19.41 22.02
CA ASN A 531 8.06 -20.30 22.43
C ASN A 531 7.65 -21.53 23.25
N GLU A 532 6.35 -21.76 23.45
CA GLU A 532 5.78 -22.91 24.14
C GLU A 532 4.89 -23.72 23.17
N ASN A 533 4.51 -24.94 23.53
CA ASN A 533 3.72 -25.83 22.66
C ASN A 533 2.25 -25.92 23.10
N GLU A 534 1.78 -24.95 23.88
CA GLU A 534 0.45 -24.85 24.42
C GLU A 534 -0.35 -23.77 23.69
N CYS A 535 -1.63 -24.07 23.45
CA CYS A 535 -2.58 -23.20 22.78
C CYS A 535 -3.72 -22.85 23.75
N LEU A 536 -4.33 -21.68 23.54
CA LEU A 536 -5.58 -21.33 24.18
C LEU A 536 -6.65 -22.34 23.80
N ASP A 537 -7.25 -22.96 24.81
CA ASP A 537 -8.16 -24.09 24.68
C ASP A 537 -9.50 -23.78 25.39
N LEU A 538 -10.59 -23.95 24.65
CA LEU A 538 -11.93 -23.94 25.22
C LEU A 538 -12.09 -25.18 26.09
N THR A 539 -12.09 -24.98 27.42
CA THR A 539 -12.12 -26.08 28.39
C THR A 539 -13.31 -27.01 28.11
N ASP A 540 -13.01 -28.29 27.94
CA ASP A 540 -13.97 -29.36 27.61
C ASP A 540 -14.81 -29.10 26.34
N GLY A 541 -14.42 -28.14 25.50
CA GLY A 541 -15.20 -27.69 24.33
C GLY A 541 -16.53 -27.02 24.69
N SER A 542 -16.72 -26.62 25.95
CA SER A 542 -18.00 -26.11 26.45
C SER A 542 -18.19 -24.64 26.13
N LEU A 543 -19.28 -24.30 25.43
CA LEU A 543 -19.70 -22.92 25.16
C LEU A 543 -20.60 -22.34 26.28
N ALA A 544 -20.70 -23.02 27.43
CA ALA A 544 -21.50 -22.51 28.53
C ALA A 544 -20.95 -21.16 29.03
N SER A 545 -21.85 -20.17 29.22
CA SER A 545 -21.48 -18.86 29.75
C SER A 545 -20.72 -19.00 31.07
N GLY A 546 -19.57 -18.32 31.18
CA GLY A 546 -18.68 -18.40 32.34
C GLY A 546 -17.70 -19.57 32.32
N ASN A 547 -17.67 -20.40 31.26
CA ASN A 547 -16.65 -21.44 31.13
C ASN A 547 -15.27 -20.79 30.97
N GLN A 548 -14.37 -21.03 31.92
CA GLN A 548 -13.02 -20.45 31.92
C GLN A 548 -12.11 -21.21 30.97
N VAL A 549 -11.47 -20.49 30.04
CA VAL A 549 -10.53 -21.07 29.08
C VAL A 549 -9.21 -21.45 29.76
N GLN A 550 -8.44 -22.32 29.11
CA GLN A 550 -7.22 -22.89 29.68
C GLN A 550 -6.11 -22.96 28.64
N MET A 551 -4.88 -23.21 29.09
CA MET A 551 -3.80 -23.68 28.23
C MET A 551 -3.86 -25.19 28.09
N TRP A 552 -3.64 -25.68 26.88
CA TRP A 552 -3.49 -27.10 26.60
C TRP A 552 -2.53 -27.31 25.43
N ALA A 553 -1.80 -28.42 25.43
CA ALA A 553 -0.92 -28.79 24.31
C ALA A 553 -1.62 -28.61 22.95
N CYS A 554 -0.98 -27.88 22.05
CA CYS A 554 -1.47 -27.61 20.71
C CYS A 554 -1.64 -28.94 19.96
N ALA A 555 -2.84 -29.19 19.46
CA ALA A 555 -3.18 -30.42 18.74
C ALA A 555 -3.87 -30.10 17.42
N ALA A 556 -3.24 -30.47 16.30
CA ALA A 556 -3.82 -30.33 14.97
C ALA A 556 -5.19 -31.02 14.89
N GLY A 557 -6.19 -30.31 14.34
CA GLY A 557 -7.57 -30.80 14.25
C GLY A 557 -8.40 -30.68 15.54
N ASN A 558 -7.82 -30.27 16.66
CA ASN A 558 -8.60 -29.93 17.86
C ASN A 558 -9.36 -28.61 17.63
N THR A 559 -10.68 -28.69 17.47
CA THR A 559 -11.55 -27.54 17.22
C THR A 559 -11.72 -26.64 18.44
N ASN A 560 -11.42 -27.12 19.64
CA ASN A 560 -11.51 -26.34 20.88
C ASN A 560 -10.40 -25.26 20.97
N GLN A 561 -9.40 -25.35 20.10
CA GLN A 561 -8.22 -24.46 20.09
C GLN A 561 -8.25 -23.46 18.93
N VAL A 562 -9.32 -23.45 18.12
CA VAL A 562 -9.47 -22.57 16.96
C VAL A 562 -10.33 -21.37 17.36
N TRP A 563 -9.83 -20.16 17.08
CA TRP A 563 -10.43 -18.90 17.51
C TRP A 563 -10.59 -17.94 16.32
N ASN A 564 -11.77 -17.36 16.15
CA ASN A 564 -12.02 -16.37 15.12
C ASN A 564 -11.99 -14.96 15.68
N PHE A 565 -11.28 -14.08 14.98
CA PHE A 565 -11.17 -12.65 15.28
C PHE A 565 -12.17 -11.92 14.38
N VAL A 566 -13.17 -11.28 14.98
CA VAL A 566 -14.31 -10.64 14.31
C VAL A 566 -14.36 -9.15 14.58
#